data_AF-A0A316M274-F1
#
_entry.id   AF-A0A316M274-F1
#
_cell.length_a   1.000
_cell.length_b   1.000
_cell.length_c   1.000
_cell.angle_alpha   90.00
_cell.angle_beta   90.00
_cell.angle_gamma   90.00
#
_symmetry.space_group_name_H-M   'P 1'
#
loop_
_entity.id
_entity.type
_entity.pdbx_description
1 polymer ?
#
loop_
_entity_poly.entity_id
_entity_poly.type
_entity_poly.pdbx_seq_one_letter_code
_entity_poly.pdbx_strand_id
1 'polypeptide(L)'
;MRNYRYIGDRYNIQRHMDNFKAIGKFYDSLNKKYVSVNDIISAINSLADFIQENSSLYKEQHFFNELVDETVKIIEAFNNGDKDCISINTLVLILKSFYEELDRVPVNVFFYGKDKYHLLKNSSKVKIKTINNIDTYINSYEKKHDMKIDILIVSEETSKEEIDFRCNFSDVIYYDKLMNLLFSISEKIYYSNYDYNYLMESLQQSSSSEIETIIVGNSYPLTGIDVNVLNSKAVNLALSSQDLYYSYKLAETAIKNNFNIKKCIIGAGYYLVNHDLSKSKNEDAVYRVKNVYYPILRDKHNSENVEEVEKTNISEVLNDEIISFIFDLNFLEEYFKNLIYRSNDGYFNENFTREMNSIMKNITLSDIDEEEKWKFGKIRANQHNKLSKYTETSKEYSSIFNKFMNFLRENDVEPIVVVFPNTKYYSEYLNEIYEKEFYKIISNKKEYRGLKLIDFSKQDLFSEEDFIDFDHMSKNGAVKLTRELNKLI
;
A
#
# COMPACT_ATOMS: atom_id res chain seq x y z
N MET A 1 25.25 12.51 -0.14
CA MET A 1 24.99 11.53 -1.22
C MET A 1 24.14 10.42 -0.64
N ARG A 2 23.11 9.96 -1.37
CA ARG A 2 22.31 8.81 -0.94
C ARG A 2 23.11 7.53 -1.25
N ASN A 3 23.07 6.52 -0.36
CA ASN A 3 23.94 5.34 -0.48
C ASN A 3 23.74 4.50 -1.78
N TYR A 4 22.66 4.76 -2.53
CA TYR A 4 22.31 4.09 -3.78
C TYR A 4 22.57 4.94 -5.04
N ARG A 5 23.02 6.20 -4.91
CA ARG A 5 23.28 7.07 -6.06
C ARG A 5 24.56 7.87 -5.88
N TYR A 6 25.37 7.85 -6.91
CA TYR A 6 26.57 8.65 -7.08
C TYR A 6 26.38 9.66 -8.21
N ILE A 7 26.87 10.87 -8.01
CA ILE A 7 26.87 11.98 -8.96
C ILE A 7 28.25 12.00 -9.59
N GLY A 8 28.33 11.77 -10.90
CA GLY A 8 29.59 11.80 -11.64
C GLY A 8 30.18 13.21 -11.75
N ASP A 9 31.38 13.29 -12.29
CA ASP A 9 32.09 14.58 -12.47
C ASP A 9 31.51 15.44 -13.61
N ARG A 10 30.49 14.92 -14.31
CA ARG A 10 29.85 15.56 -15.47
C ARG A 10 28.58 16.30 -15.07
N TYR A 11 28.03 17.04 -16.02
CA TYR A 11 26.69 17.61 -15.88
C TYR A 11 25.68 16.50 -15.61
N ASN A 12 25.09 16.55 -14.41
CA ASN A 12 24.24 15.51 -13.87
C ASN A 12 22.75 15.83 -14.03
N ILE A 13 21.91 14.80 -13.95
CA ILE A 13 20.46 14.94 -14.17
C ILE A 13 19.77 15.83 -13.14
N GLN A 14 20.27 15.89 -11.90
CA GLN A 14 19.68 16.76 -10.87
C GLN A 14 19.87 18.22 -11.25
N ARG A 15 21.12 18.61 -11.54
CA ARG A 15 21.44 19.97 -11.97
C ARG A 15 20.70 20.34 -13.25
N HIS A 16 20.48 19.38 -14.14
CA HIS A 16 19.68 19.60 -15.35
C HIS A 16 18.22 19.90 -15.05
N MET A 17 17.56 19.06 -14.23
CA MET A 17 16.17 19.25 -13.84
C MET A 17 15.98 20.58 -13.08
N ASP A 18 16.93 20.94 -12.21
CA ASP A 18 16.89 22.19 -11.46
C ASP A 18 17.02 23.40 -12.39
N ASN A 19 17.99 23.38 -13.31
CA ASN A 19 18.20 24.45 -14.29
C ASN A 19 17.02 24.57 -15.26
N PHE A 20 16.46 23.46 -15.72
CA PHE A 20 15.28 23.44 -16.59
C PHE A 20 14.06 24.09 -15.91
N LYS A 21 13.81 23.73 -14.64
CA LYS A 21 12.76 24.37 -13.82
C LYS A 21 13.02 25.86 -13.59
N ALA A 22 14.27 26.26 -13.36
CA ALA A 22 14.62 27.66 -13.15
C ALA A 22 14.35 28.51 -14.40
N ILE A 23 14.80 28.06 -15.57
CA ILE A 23 14.53 28.75 -16.85
C ILE A 23 13.03 28.82 -17.14
N GLY A 24 12.28 27.74 -16.91
CA GLY A 24 10.81 27.75 -17.05
C GLY A 24 10.14 28.81 -16.16
N LYS A 25 10.57 28.93 -14.89
CA LYS A 25 10.09 29.98 -13.98
C LYS A 25 10.43 31.39 -14.45
N PHE A 26 11.62 31.62 -15.01
CA PHE A 26 11.97 32.93 -15.57
C PHE A 26 11.08 33.25 -16.78
N TYR A 27 10.89 32.28 -17.68
CA TYR A 27 10.02 32.43 -18.83
C TYR A 27 8.57 32.75 -18.41
N ASP A 28 7.98 31.97 -17.51
CA ASP A 28 6.59 32.16 -17.05
C ASP A 28 6.39 33.47 -16.29
N SER A 29 7.40 33.92 -15.53
CA SER A 29 7.30 35.17 -14.77
C SER A 29 7.33 36.40 -15.67
N LEU A 30 8.13 36.38 -16.74
CA LEU A 30 8.32 37.48 -17.68
C LEU A 30 7.35 37.45 -18.86
N ASN A 31 6.84 36.28 -19.25
CA ASN A 31 5.89 36.11 -20.35
C ASN A 31 4.43 36.35 -19.90
N LYS A 32 4.16 37.53 -19.33
CA LYS A 32 2.81 37.94 -18.92
C LYS A 32 2.38 39.18 -19.69
N LYS A 33 1.06 39.35 -19.83
CA LYS A 33 0.46 40.53 -20.48
C LYS A 33 0.89 41.85 -19.83
N TYR A 34 1.15 41.83 -18.53
CA TYR A 34 1.70 42.94 -17.76
C TYR A 34 2.67 42.39 -16.70
N VAL A 35 3.86 42.99 -16.63
CA VAL A 35 4.90 42.69 -15.63
C VAL A 35 5.36 44.02 -15.05
N SER A 36 5.41 44.14 -13.72
CA SER A 36 5.85 45.39 -13.09
C SER A 36 7.37 45.57 -13.24
N VAL A 37 7.85 46.81 -13.25
CA VAL A 37 9.30 47.10 -13.33
C VAL A 37 10.07 46.45 -12.18
N ASN A 38 9.49 46.39 -10.98
CA ASN A 38 10.10 45.74 -9.82
C ASN A 38 10.25 44.22 -10.03
N ASP A 39 9.24 43.57 -10.61
CA ASP A 39 9.30 42.14 -10.91
C ASP A 39 10.33 41.84 -12.01
N ILE A 40 10.45 42.71 -13.01
CA ILE A 40 11.50 42.63 -14.04
C ILE A 40 12.88 42.71 -13.39
N ILE A 41 13.13 43.72 -12.56
CA ILE A 41 14.42 43.89 -11.88
C ILE A 41 14.75 42.65 -11.02
N SER A 42 13.77 42.15 -10.27
CA SER A 42 13.94 40.94 -9.44
C SER A 42 14.29 39.70 -10.27
N ALA A 43 13.59 39.49 -11.39
CA ALA A 43 13.85 38.39 -12.31
C ALA A 43 15.22 38.50 -12.99
N ILE A 44 15.62 39.70 -13.42
CA ILE A 44 16.92 39.95 -14.04
C ILE A 44 18.07 39.68 -13.07
N ASN A 45 17.96 40.10 -11.80
CA ASN A 45 18.98 39.82 -10.79
C ASN A 45 19.12 38.30 -10.56
N SER A 46 17.99 37.61 -10.40
CA SER A 46 17.98 36.15 -10.23
C SER A 46 18.52 35.41 -11.46
N LEU A 47 18.26 35.95 -12.66
CA LEU A 47 18.78 35.42 -13.91
C LEU A 47 20.29 35.65 -14.04
N ALA A 48 20.81 36.80 -13.60
CA ALA A 48 22.23 37.09 -13.57
C ALA A 48 22.98 36.12 -12.64
N ASP A 49 22.42 35.83 -11.46
CA ASP A 49 22.96 34.81 -10.53
C ASP A 49 22.98 33.43 -11.21
N PHE A 50 21.87 33.03 -11.85
CA PHE A 50 21.79 31.77 -12.60
C PHE A 50 22.86 31.68 -13.71
N ILE A 51 23.05 32.75 -14.48
CA ILE A 51 24.06 32.83 -15.54
C ILE A 51 25.45 32.67 -14.95
N GLN A 52 25.75 33.36 -13.85
CA GLN A 52 27.05 33.27 -13.20
C GLN A 52 27.37 31.85 -12.74
N GLU A 53 26.42 31.19 -12.07
CA GLU A 53 26.56 29.82 -11.57
C GLU A 53 26.73 28.77 -12.67
N ASN A 54 26.15 29.02 -13.86
CA ASN A 54 26.12 28.06 -14.97
C ASN A 54 26.98 28.44 -16.18
N SER A 55 27.73 29.53 -16.09
CA SER A 55 28.61 30.05 -17.14
C SER A 55 29.59 29.01 -17.70
N SER A 56 30.29 28.30 -16.82
CA SER A 56 31.26 27.25 -17.22
C SER A 56 30.61 26.07 -17.93
N LEU A 57 29.34 25.79 -17.63
CA LEU A 57 28.59 24.65 -18.11
C LEU A 57 28.00 24.90 -19.50
N TYR A 58 27.39 26.07 -19.69
CA TYR A 58 26.65 26.40 -20.92
C TYR A 58 27.41 27.31 -21.89
N LYS A 59 28.71 27.56 -21.67
CA LYS A 59 29.54 28.45 -22.53
C LYS A 59 29.51 28.11 -24.03
N GLU A 60 29.24 26.85 -24.37
CA GLU A 60 29.20 26.36 -25.76
C GLU A 60 27.76 26.35 -26.34
N GLN A 61 26.74 26.69 -25.53
CA GLN A 61 25.33 26.74 -25.94
C GLN A 61 24.99 28.12 -26.50
N HIS A 62 24.40 28.16 -27.69
CA HIS A 62 24.13 29.40 -28.42
C HIS A 62 23.15 30.30 -27.66
N PHE A 63 21.99 29.75 -27.27
CA PHE A 63 20.95 30.54 -26.62
C PHE A 63 21.33 30.96 -25.20
N PHE A 64 22.22 30.22 -24.53
CA PHE A 64 22.78 30.68 -23.26
C PHE A 64 23.64 31.94 -23.43
N ASN A 65 24.49 31.99 -24.46
CA ASN A 65 25.30 33.18 -24.72
C ASN A 65 24.43 34.39 -25.11
N GLU A 66 23.40 34.20 -25.93
CA GLU A 66 22.41 35.25 -26.21
C GLU A 66 21.70 35.72 -24.93
N LEU A 67 21.41 34.79 -24.01
CA LEU A 67 20.79 35.09 -22.72
C LEU A 67 21.70 35.95 -21.86
N VAL A 68 23.01 35.68 -21.85
CA VAL A 68 24.01 36.51 -21.17
C VAL A 68 24.02 37.92 -21.74
N ASP A 69 24.14 38.05 -23.06
CA ASP A 69 24.27 39.34 -23.73
C ASP A 69 23.04 40.23 -23.52
N GLU A 70 21.83 39.67 -23.70
CA GLU A 70 20.60 40.44 -23.50
C GLU A 70 20.37 40.80 -22.03
N THR A 71 20.77 39.93 -21.09
CA THR A 71 20.68 40.23 -19.65
C THR A 71 21.60 41.38 -19.26
N VAL A 72 22.86 41.37 -19.72
CA VAL A 72 23.84 42.46 -19.46
C VAL A 72 23.33 43.79 -20.02
N LYS A 73 22.84 43.79 -21.27
CA LYS A 73 22.26 44.98 -21.91
C LYS A 73 21.09 45.57 -21.11
N ILE A 74 20.21 44.72 -20.57
CA ILE A 74 19.10 45.17 -19.71
C ILE A 74 19.62 45.78 -18.41
N ILE A 75 20.62 45.15 -17.76
CA ILE A 75 21.25 45.66 -16.54
C ILE A 75 21.89 47.04 -16.77
N GLU A 76 22.62 47.22 -17.88
CA GLU A 76 23.24 48.49 -18.25
C GLU A 76 22.19 49.59 -18.48
N ALA A 77 21.10 49.28 -19.19
CA ALA A 77 20.00 50.22 -19.40
C ALA A 77 19.36 50.66 -18.06
N PHE A 78 19.16 49.74 -17.12
CA PHE A 78 18.66 50.07 -15.78
C PHE A 78 19.61 50.99 -14.99
N ASN A 79 20.92 50.74 -15.09
CA ASN A 79 21.95 51.55 -14.42
C ASN A 79 22.07 52.96 -15.01
N ASN A 80 21.83 53.10 -16.32
CA ASN A 80 21.88 54.40 -17.03
C ASN A 80 20.60 55.24 -16.87
N GLY A 81 19.56 54.72 -16.22
CA GLY A 81 18.33 55.45 -15.93
C GLY A 81 17.21 55.30 -16.97
N ASP A 82 17.37 54.44 -17.97
CA ASP A 82 16.40 54.20 -19.06
C ASP A 82 15.25 53.27 -18.65
N LYS A 83 14.69 53.47 -17.45
CA LYS A 83 13.76 52.51 -16.82
C LYS A 83 12.41 52.36 -17.54
N ASP A 84 11.98 53.39 -18.27
CA ASP A 84 10.62 53.47 -18.86
C ASP A 84 10.52 52.92 -20.29
N CYS A 85 11.64 52.48 -20.91
CA CYS A 85 11.68 52.02 -22.32
C CYS A 85 12.26 50.61 -22.53
N ILE A 86 12.56 49.85 -21.46
CA ILE A 86 13.17 48.52 -21.61
C ILE A 86 12.13 47.50 -22.07
N SER A 87 12.19 47.11 -23.34
CA SER A 87 11.43 45.97 -23.86
C SER A 87 12.10 44.66 -23.47
N ILE A 88 11.40 43.81 -22.72
CA ILE A 88 11.87 42.46 -22.35
C ILE A 88 11.48 41.38 -23.36
N ASN A 89 10.86 41.75 -24.49
CA ASN A 89 10.34 40.79 -25.47
C ASN A 89 11.45 39.91 -26.05
N THR A 90 12.61 40.49 -26.35
CA THR A 90 13.78 39.75 -26.83
C THR A 90 14.25 38.74 -25.79
N LEU A 91 14.37 39.15 -24.52
CA LEU A 91 14.74 38.27 -23.42
C LEU A 91 13.77 37.09 -23.28
N VAL A 92 12.46 37.34 -23.37
CA VAL A 92 11.42 36.29 -23.29
C VAL A 92 11.57 35.29 -24.45
N LEU A 93 11.88 35.75 -25.66
CA LEU A 93 12.12 34.88 -26.81
C LEU A 93 13.39 34.03 -26.65
N ILE A 94 14.46 34.62 -26.11
CA ILE A 94 15.72 33.91 -25.81
C ILE A 94 15.49 32.87 -24.71
N LEU A 95 14.81 33.24 -23.61
CA LEU A 95 14.46 32.31 -22.53
C LEU A 95 13.65 31.11 -23.05
N LYS A 96 12.68 31.35 -23.93
CA LYS A 96 11.92 30.29 -24.59
C LYS A 96 12.83 29.38 -25.42
N SER A 97 13.71 29.97 -26.22
CA SER A 97 14.61 29.21 -27.10
C SER A 97 15.61 28.39 -26.29
N PHE A 98 16.14 28.95 -25.20
CA PHE A 98 17.02 28.23 -24.28
C PHE A 98 16.27 27.12 -23.52
N TYR A 99 15.03 27.36 -23.11
CA TYR A 99 14.17 26.33 -22.53
C TYR A 99 13.98 25.14 -23.50
N GLU A 100 13.66 25.43 -24.76
CA GLU A 100 13.53 24.41 -25.82
C GLU A 100 14.86 23.69 -26.12
N GLU A 101 16.00 24.38 -26.00
CA GLU A 101 17.33 23.77 -26.13
C GLU A 101 17.61 22.80 -24.97
N LEU A 102 17.31 23.20 -23.73
CA LEU A 102 17.44 22.33 -22.56
C LEU A 102 16.49 21.12 -22.62
N ASP A 103 15.25 21.29 -23.09
CA ASP A 103 14.28 20.19 -23.25
C ASP A 103 14.77 19.09 -24.22
N ARG A 104 15.62 19.47 -25.18
CA ARG A 104 16.18 18.55 -26.19
C ARG A 104 17.43 17.82 -25.73
N VAL A 105 17.94 18.09 -24.53
CA VAL A 105 19.16 17.46 -24.01
C VAL A 105 18.93 15.96 -23.86
N PRO A 106 19.69 15.10 -24.56
CA PRO A 106 19.46 13.67 -24.51
C PRO A 106 19.78 13.10 -23.13
N VAL A 107 18.80 12.43 -22.51
CA VAL A 107 18.99 11.61 -21.30
C VAL A 107 19.03 10.13 -21.72
N ASN A 108 20.21 9.52 -21.67
CA ASN A 108 20.40 8.10 -21.91
C ASN A 108 20.50 7.36 -20.59
N VAL A 109 19.73 6.28 -20.44
CA VAL A 109 19.82 5.39 -19.28
C VAL A 109 20.36 4.03 -19.72
N PHE A 110 21.39 3.58 -19.03
CA PHE A 110 22.10 2.33 -19.31
C PHE A 110 21.96 1.36 -18.14
N PHE A 111 22.01 0.07 -18.42
CA PHE A 111 22.10 -0.97 -17.39
C PHE A 111 23.33 -1.85 -17.60
N TYR A 112 24.09 -2.09 -16.54
CA TYR A 112 25.25 -2.99 -16.53
C TYR A 112 25.15 -4.01 -15.39
N GLY A 113 25.31 -5.29 -15.73
CA GLY A 113 25.10 -6.42 -14.82
C GLY A 113 23.92 -7.30 -15.25
N LYS A 114 23.38 -8.06 -14.32
CA LYS A 114 22.20 -8.93 -14.49
C LYS A 114 21.05 -8.41 -13.64
N ASP A 115 19.87 -8.30 -14.24
CA ASP A 115 18.64 -8.01 -13.50
C ASP A 115 18.17 -9.28 -12.77
N LYS A 116 18.74 -9.53 -11.59
CA LYS A 116 18.44 -10.73 -10.79
C LYS A 116 17.03 -10.70 -10.17
N TYR A 117 16.41 -9.52 -10.08
CA TYR A 117 15.05 -9.37 -9.54
C TYR A 117 13.98 -9.47 -10.64
N HIS A 118 14.37 -9.41 -11.91
CA HIS A 118 13.47 -9.37 -13.07
C HIS A 118 12.48 -8.20 -13.04
N LEU A 119 12.89 -7.08 -12.44
CA LEU A 119 12.01 -5.91 -12.25
C LEU A 119 12.20 -4.84 -13.30
N LEU A 120 13.41 -4.68 -13.87
CA LEU A 120 13.73 -3.53 -14.73
C LEU A 120 12.75 -3.39 -15.89
N LYS A 121 12.39 -4.51 -16.53
CA LYS A 121 11.49 -4.48 -17.70
C LYS A 121 10.13 -3.86 -17.39
N ASN A 122 9.58 -4.14 -16.21
CA ASN A 122 8.21 -3.74 -15.86
C ASN A 122 8.18 -2.47 -15.01
N SER A 123 9.27 -2.15 -14.31
CA SER A 123 9.36 -0.97 -13.46
C SER A 123 9.96 0.25 -14.15
N SER A 124 10.48 0.16 -15.38
CA SER A 124 11.13 1.30 -16.03
C SER A 124 10.15 2.18 -16.81
N LYS A 125 10.14 3.48 -16.53
CA LYS A 125 9.41 4.51 -17.31
C LYS A 125 10.20 5.00 -18.53
N VAL A 126 11.50 4.80 -18.52
CA VAL A 126 12.42 5.22 -19.58
C VAL A 126 13.02 4.01 -20.28
N LYS A 127 13.46 4.21 -21.53
CA LYS A 127 14.14 3.16 -22.28
C LYS A 127 15.54 2.94 -21.71
N ILE A 128 15.78 1.78 -21.13
CA ILE A 128 17.10 1.36 -20.62
C ILE A 128 17.85 0.55 -21.67
N LYS A 129 19.11 0.91 -21.94
CA LYS A 129 20.01 0.19 -22.85
C LYS A 129 20.98 -0.69 -22.07
N THR A 130 20.98 -1.99 -22.30
CA THR A 130 21.94 -2.90 -21.65
C THR A 130 23.34 -2.75 -22.25
N ILE A 131 24.34 -2.62 -21.39
CA ILE A 131 25.76 -2.64 -21.77
C ILE A 131 26.31 -4.04 -21.48
N ASN A 132 26.75 -4.75 -22.52
CA ASN A 132 27.34 -6.08 -22.37
C ASN A 132 28.84 -6.03 -22.00
N ASN A 133 29.55 -5.05 -22.53
CA ASN A 133 30.96 -4.79 -22.26
C ASN A 133 31.14 -3.29 -22.01
N ILE A 134 31.38 -2.94 -20.76
CA ILE A 134 31.48 -1.55 -20.31
C ILE A 134 32.77 -0.87 -20.79
N ASP A 135 33.86 -1.61 -20.97
CA ASP A 135 35.11 -1.08 -21.52
C ASP A 135 34.93 -0.61 -22.96
N THR A 136 34.12 -1.33 -23.74
CA THR A 136 33.77 -0.91 -25.10
C THR A 136 33.02 0.42 -25.09
N TYR A 137 32.07 0.59 -24.17
CA TYR A 137 31.34 1.85 -24.02
C TYR A 137 32.29 2.99 -23.64
N ILE A 138 33.11 2.79 -22.61
CA ILE A 138 34.09 3.77 -22.13
C ILE A 138 35.07 4.18 -23.24
N ASN A 139 35.63 3.22 -23.97
CA ASN A 139 36.61 3.47 -25.04
C ASN A 139 35.98 4.11 -26.29
N SER A 140 34.71 3.80 -26.59
CA SER A 140 33.97 4.40 -27.71
C SER A 140 33.47 5.82 -27.41
N TYR A 141 33.56 6.25 -26.16
CA TYR A 141 33.09 7.56 -25.73
C TYR A 141 34.08 8.64 -26.16
N GLU A 142 34.08 8.95 -27.46
CA GLU A 142 34.84 10.05 -28.03
C GLU A 142 34.32 11.40 -27.53
N LYS A 143 35.28 12.33 -27.42
CA LYS A 143 35.20 13.77 -27.05
C LYS A 143 34.26 14.60 -27.93
N LYS A 144 32.99 14.21 -28.08
CA LYS A 144 31.96 15.10 -28.62
C LYS A 144 31.40 15.95 -27.50
N HIS A 145 31.54 17.26 -27.68
CA HIS A 145 31.18 18.32 -26.74
C HIS A 145 29.66 18.60 -26.65
N ASP A 146 28.82 17.73 -27.22
CA ASP A 146 27.37 17.92 -27.15
C ASP A 146 26.87 17.61 -25.74
N MET A 147 26.10 18.54 -25.17
CA MET A 147 25.52 18.40 -23.83
C MET A 147 24.55 17.22 -23.84
N LYS A 148 24.87 16.17 -23.07
CA LYS A 148 24.04 14.99 -22.88
C LYS A 148 24.21 14.45 -21.47
N ILE A 149 23.23 13.68 -21.03
CA ILE A 149 23.17 13.11 -19.68
C ILE A 149 23.13 11.60 -19.80
N ASP A 150 24.19 10.95 -19.36
CA ASP A 150 24.29 9.50 -19.41
C ASP A 150 24.22 8.94 -17.98
N ILE A 151 23.14 8.23 -17.66
CA ILE A 151 22.89 7.61 -16.36
C ILE A 151 23.22 6.12 -16.45
N LEU A 152 24.11 5.63 -15.60
CA LEU A 152 24.39 4.20 -15.46
C LEU A 152 23.61 3.63 -14.28
N ILE A 153 22.79 2.61 -14.53
CA ILE A 153 22.26 1.73 -13.50
C ILE A 153 23.16 0.49 -13.47
N VAL A 154 23.81 0.22 -12.35
CA VAL A 154 24.74 -0.90 -12.20
C VAL A 154 24.18 -1.87 -11.16
N SER A 155 24.10 -3.16 -11.49
CA SER A 155 23.92 -4.21 -10.48
C SER A 155 25.30 -4.53 -9.91
N GLU A 156 25.62 -3.91 -8.78
CA GLU A 156 26.89 -4.06 -8.10
C GLU A 156 27.15 -5.50 -7.61
N GLU A 157 26.13 -6.33 -7.44
CA GLU A 157 26.31 -7.73 -7.04
C GLU A 157 26.59 -8.68 -8.22
N THR A 158 26.32 -8.25 -9.45
CA THR A 158 26.43 -9.11 -10.64
C THR A 158 27.33 -8.57 -11.73
N SER A 159 27.78 -7.32 -11.58
CA SER A 159 28.77 -6.68 -12.43
C SER A 159 30.20 -6.92 -11.91
N LYS A 160 31.21 -6.69 -12.77
CA LYS A 160 32.62 -6.83 -12.39
C LYS A 160 33.08 -5.58 -11.63
N GLU A 161 33.73 -5.77 -10.48
CA GLU A 161 34.00 -4.75 -9.45
C GLU A 161 35.10 -3.71 -9.77
N GLU A 162 35.87 -3.88 -10.85
CA GLU A 162 37.15 -3.16 -11.02
C GLU A 162 37.06 -1.78 -11.70
N ILE A 163 35.86 -1.31 -12.09
CA ILE A 163 35.74 -0.13 -12.97
C ILE A 163 35.28 1.10 -12.19
N ASP A 164 36.07 2.17 -12.28
CA ASP A 164 35.71 3.48 -11.78
C ASP A 164 34.75 4.19 -12.76
N PHE A 165 33.45 4.12 -12.48
CA PHE A 165 32.40 4.68 -13.34
C PHE A 165 32.28 6.21 -13.28
N ARG A 166 32.98 6.87 -12.34
CA ARG A 166 32.71 8.27 -11.93
C ARG A 166 33.00 9.29 -13.02
N CYS A 167 33.98 9.04 -13.87
CA CYS A 167 34.39 9.96 -14.93
C CYS A 167 33.64 9.73 -16.25
N ASN A 168 32.82 8.68 -16.35
CA ASN A 168 32.23 8.21 -17.61
C ASN A 168 30.72 8.46 -17.73
N PHE A 169 30.04 8.69 -16.61
CA PHE A 169 28.61 8.88 -16.55
C PHE A 169 28.26 10.15 -15.75
N SER A 170 27.12 10.74 -16.08
CA SER A 170 26.54 11.88 -15.35
C SER A 170 26.07 11.47 -13.97
N ASP A 171 25.46 10.29 -13.86
CA ASP A 171 24.97 9.70 -12.63
C ASP A 171 25.16 8.18 -12.64
N VAL A 172 25.40 7.60 -11.47
CA VAL A 172 25.47 6.15 -11.28
C VAL A 172 24.48 5.74 -10.18
N ILE A 173 23.57 4.83 -10.50
CA ILE A 173 22.57 4.26 -9.60
C ILE A 173 22.98 2.82 -9.31
N TYR A 174 23.15 2.50 -8.03
CA TYR A 174 23.41 1.16 -7.54
C TYR A 174 22.09 0.41 -7.40
N TYR A 175 21.84 -0.51 -8.34
CA TYR A 175 20.57 -1.18 -8.52
C TYR A 175 20.21 -2.07 -7.34
N ASP A 176 21.15 -2.87 -6.83
CA ASP A 176 20.86 -3.82 -5.77
C ASP A 176 20.57 -3.08 -4.44
N LYS A 177 21.39 -2.07 -4.10
CA LYS A 177 21.13 -1.16 -2.98
C LYS A 177 19.79 -0.42 -3.11
N LEU A 178 19.45 0.06 -4.31
CA LEU A 178 18.16 0.74 -4.52
C LEU A 178 17.00 -0.23 -4.30
N MET A 179 17.01 -1.40 -4.91
CA MET A 179 15.94 -2.39 -4.75
C MET A 179 15.78 -2.81 -3.28
N ASN A 180 16.89 -3.03 -2.56
CA ASN A 180 16.85 -3.34 -1.13
C ASN A 180 16.27 -2.18 -0.30
N LEU A 181 16.64 -0.92 -0.60
CA LEU A 181 16.05 0.24 0.07
C LEU A 181 14.54 0.34 -0.19
N LEU A 182 14.10 0.19 -1.44
CA LEU A 182 12.69 0.25 -1.80
C LEU A 182 11.89 -0.88 -1.14
N PHE A 183 12.45 -2.08 -1.06
CA PHE A 183 11.86 -3.19 -0.30
C PHE A 183 11.71 -2.82 1.19
N SER A 184 12.77 -2.32 1.84
CA SER A 184 12.70 -1.90 3.26
C SER A 184 11.73 -0.75 3.52
N ILE A 185 11.57 0.19 2.57
CA ILE A 185 10.54 1.23 2.65
C ILE A 185 9.14 0.60 2.55
N SER A 186 8.95 -0.30 1.57
CA SER A 186 7.69 -1.02 1.36
C SER A 186 7.29 -1.83 2.58
N GLU A 187 8.24 -2.50 3.21
CA GLU A 187 8.04 -3.29 4.42
C GLU A 187 7.53 -2.43 5.59
N LYS A 188 8.15 -1.27 5.81
CA LYS A 188 7.69 -0.32 6.84
C LYS A 188 6.27 0.20 6.55
N ILE A 189 5.99 0.56 5.30
CA ILE A 189 4.65 0.98 4.86
C ILE A 189 3.64 -0.16 5.07
N TYR A 190 4.02 -1.39 4.72
CA TYR A 190 3.18 -2.57 4.87
C TYR A 190 2.76 -2.79 6.33
N TYR A 191 3.73 -2.86 7.25
CA TYR A 191 3.47 -3.13 8.66
C TYR A 191 2.87 -1.95 9.43
N SER A 192 3.14 -0.70 9.03
CA SER A 192 2.45 0.47 9.63
C SER A 192 0.94 0.49 9.36
N ASN A 193 0.47 -0.23 8.33
CA ASN A 193 -0.93 -0.35 7.95
C ASN A 193 -1.31 -1.83 7.74
N TYR A 194 -0.86 -2.70 8.65
CA TYR A 194 -0.87 -4.15 8.47
C TYR A 194 -2.24 -4.73 8.07
N ASP A 195 -3.29 -4.44 8.85
CA ASP A 195 -4.65 -4.91 8.58
C ASP A 195 -5.17 -4.50 7.20
N TYR A 196 -4.85 -3.27 6.77
CA TYR A 196 -5.22 -2.76 5.45
C TYR A 196 -4.47 -3.49 4.34
N ASN A 197 -3.14 -3.59 4.45
CA ASN A 197 -2.34 -4.21 3.39
C ASN A 197 -2.63 -5.71 3.30
N TYR A 198 -2.74 -6.42 4.43
CA TYR A 198 -3.13 -7.83 4.44
C TYR A 198 -4.49 -8.05 3.76
N LEU A 199 -5.50 -7.26 4.13
CA LEU A 199 -6.84 -7.45 3.58
C LEU A 199 -6.89 -7.06 2.09
N MET A 200 -6.20 -6.01 1.68
CA MET A 200 -6.10 -5.60 0.27
C MET A 200 -5.45 -6.70 -0.57
N GLU A 201 -4.30 -7.22 -0.15
CA GLU A 201 -3.58 -8.30 -0.85
C GLU A 201 -4.39 -9.61 -0.85
N SER A 202 -5.07 -9.93 0.25
CA SER A 202 -5.97 -11.10 0.31
C SER A 202 -7.16 -10.94 -0.65
N LEU A 203 -7.71 -9.73 -0.78
CA LEU A 203 -8.78 -9.45 -1.73
C LEU A 203 -8.27 -9.51 -3.18
N GLN A 204 -7.06 -9.04 -3.46
CA GLN A 204 -6.42 -9.22 -4.77
C GLN A 204 -6.18 -10.70 -5.06
N GLN A 205 -5.64 -11.47 -4.12
CA GLN A 205 -5.42 -12.91 -4.26
C GLN A 205 -6.73 -13.67 -4.53
N SER A 206 -7.86 -13.22 -3.96
CA SER A 206 -9.18 -13.79 -4.24
C SER A 206 -9.58 -13.74 -5.72
N SER A 207 -8.93 -12.89 -6.52
CA SER A 207 -9.15 -12.80 -7.98
C SER A 207 -8.46 -13.91 -8.78
N SER A 208 -7.58 -14.70 -8.15
CA SER A 208 -6.91 -15.84 -8.81
C SER A 208 -7.92 -16.94 -9.15
N SER A 209 -7.84 -17.48 -10.37
CA SER A 209 -8.69 -18.59 -10.81
C SER A 209 -8.48 -19.88 -10.02
N GLU A 210 -7.40 -19.99 -9.24
CA GLU A 210 -7.15 -21.13 -8.35
C GLU A 210 -7.97 -21.08 -7.06
N ILE A 211 -8.46 -19.91 -6.66
CA ILE A 211 -9.22 -19.75 -5.42
C ILE A 211 -10.68 -20.15 -5.65
N GLU A 212 -11.15 -21.10 -4.85
CA GLU A 212 -12.52 -21.61 -4.88
C GLU A 212 -13.30 -21.34 -3.58
N THR A 213 -12.60 -21.00 -2.49
CA THR A 213 -13.21 -20.73 -1.18
C THR A 213 -12.76 -19.37 -0.66
N ILE A 214 -13.71 -18.57 -0.17
CA ILE A 214 -13.40 -17.38 0.62
C ILE A 214 -13.89 -17.56 2.05
N ILE A 215 -13.13 -17.01 3.00
CA ILE A 215 -13.53 -16.94 4.41
C ILE A 215 -13.72 -15.47 4.79
N VAL A 216 -14.86 -15.14 5.39
CA VAL A 216 -15.18 -13.81 5.91
C VAL A 216 -15.65 -13.92 7.36
N GLY A 217 -15.56 -12.82 8.10
CA GLY A 217 -16.01 -12.71 9.48
C GLY A 217 -14.99 -12.02 10.38
N ASN A 218 -15.26 -12.08 11.68
CA ASN A 218 -14.49 -11.37 12.71
C ASN A 218 -13.17 -12.08 13.07
N SER A 219 -12.63 -11.79 14.26
CA SER A 219 -11.45 -12.45 14.81
C SER A 219 -11.58 -13.98 14.92
N TYR A 220 -12.79 -14.55 14.90
CA TYR A 220 -12.99 -15.99 15.07
C TYR A 220 -12.49 -16.79 13.86
N PRO A 221 -12.95 -16.55 12.61
CA PRO A 221 -12.35 -17.19 11.44
C PRO A 221 -10.92 -16.71 11.15
N LEU A 222 -10.55 -15.50 11.56
CA LEU A 222 -9.15 -15.05 11.48
C LEU A 222 -8.24 -15.95 12.32
N THR A 223 -8.61 -16.18 13.59
CA THR A 223 -7.81 -16.97 14.53
C THR A 223 -8.08 -18.48 14.45
N GLY A 224 -9.20 -18.91 13.90
CA GLY A 224 -9.67 -20.29 14.03
C GLY A 224 -9.65 -21.10 12.73
N ILE A 225 -9.45 -20.49 11.57
CA ILE A 225 -9.29 -21.21 10.30
C ILE A 225 -7.87 -21.04 9.77
N ASP A 226 -7.22 -22.16 9.50
CA ASP A 226 -5.93 -22.21 8.82
C ASP A 226 -6.15 -22.58 7.34
N VAL A 227 -5.96 -21.61 6.45
CA VAL A 227 -6.19 -21.80 5.01
C VAL A 227 -5.28 -22.86 4.39
N ASN A 228 -4.11 -23.12 4.98
CA ASN A 228 -3.17 -24.12 4.50
C ASN A 228 -3.60 -25.55 4.89
N VAL A 229 -4.57 -25.69 5.80
CA VAL A 229 -5.13 -26.98 6.23
C VAL A 229 -6.45 -27.29 5.52
N LEU A 230 -7.12 -26.30 4.92
CA LEU A 230 -8.35 -26.52 4.16
C LEU A 230 -8.08 -27.40 2.93
N ASN A 231 -9.03 -28.30 2.64
CA ASN A 231 -8.95 -29.15 1.44
C ASN A 231 -9.09 -28.36 0.14
N SER A 232 -9.77 -27.20 0.21
CA SER A 232 -10.00 -26.30 -0.91
C SER A 232 -8.99 -25.16 -0.94
N LYS A 233 -8.61 -24.69 -2.12
CA LYS A 233 -7.80 -23.46 -2.26
C LYS A 233 -8.61 -22.24 -1.79
N ALA A 234 -8.15 -21.63 -0.72
CA ALA A 234 -8.90 -20.62 0.00
C ALA A 234 -8.10 -19.35 0.29
N VAL A 235 -8.82 -18.25 0.49
CA VAL A 235 -8.26 -17.00 1.01
C VAL A 235 -9.11 -16.47 2.17
N ASN A 236 -8.45 -15.99 3.23
CA ASN A 236 -9.11 -15.50 4.42
C ASN A 236 -9.18 -13.96 4.41
N LEU A 237 -10.39 -13.44 4.23
CA LEU A 237 -10.74 -12.01 4.24
C LEU A 237 -11.26 -11.55 5.61
N ALA A 238 -11.19 -12.41 6.64
CA ALA A 238 -11.58 -12.06 7.99
C ALA A 238 -10.60 -11.06 8.61
N LEU A 239 -11.11 -10.21 9.51
CA LEU A 239 -10.31 -9.32 10.34
C LEU A 239 -10.95 -9.17 11.72
N SER A 240 -10.15 -8.78 12.71
CA SER A 240 -10.64 -8.46 14.05
C SER A 240 -11.81 -7.47 14.00
N SER A 241 -12.84 -7.73 14.80
CA SER A 241 -14.07 -6.93 14.89
C SER A 241 -14.85 -6.72 13.58
N GLN A 242 -14.57 -7.45 12.49
CA GLN A 242 -15.39 -7.39 11.27
C GLN A 242 -16.85 -7.77 11.60
N ASP A 243 -17.81 -6.96 11.15
CA ASP A 243 -19.22 -7.27 11.28
C ASP A 243 -19.76 -7.94 10.01
N LEU A 244 -21.05 -8.31 10.04
CA LEU A 244 -21.69 -8.97 8.91
C LEU A 244 -21.74 -8.08 7.65
N TYR A 245 -21.87 -6.75 7.84
CA TYR A 245 -21.93 -5.82 6.72
C TYR A 245 -20.63 -5.84 5.92
N TYR A 246 -19.49 -5.63 6.58
CA TYR A 246 -18.19 -5.64 5.91
C TYR A 246 -17.82 -7.04 5.41
N SER A 247 -18.21 -8.10 6.12
CA SER A 247 -18.10 -9.49 5.64
C SER A 247 -18.81 -9.67 4.29
N TYR A 248 -20.06 -9.18 4.19
CA TYR A 248 -20.83 -9.24 2.95
C TYR A 248 -20.16 -8.43 1.83
N LYS A 249 -19.75 -7.19 2.08
CA LYS A 249 -19.12 -6.33 1.06
C LYS A 249 -17.81 -6.92 0.53
N LEU A 250 -17.00 -7.55 1.37
CA LEU A 250 -15.78 -8.23 0.95
C LEU A 250 -16.09 -9.45 0.10
N ALA A 251 -17.03 -10.30 0.54
CA ALA A 251 -17.45 -11.46 -0.24
C ALA A 251 -18.06 -11.04 -1.60
N GLU A 252 -18.90 -10.01 -1.62
CA GLU A 252 -19.46 -9.43 -2.83
C GLU A 252 -18.37 -8.99 -3.80
N THR A 253 -17.34 -8.30 -3.30
CA THR A 253 -16.22 -7.81 -4.11
C THR A 253 -15.39 -8.97 -4.67
N ALA A 254 -15.05 -9.96 -3.85
CA ALA A 254 -14.29 -11.14 -4.27
C ALA A 254 -15.04 -11.95 -5.35
N ILE A 255 -16.31 -12.26 -5.12
CA ILE A 255 -17.12 -13.10 -6.02
C ILE A 255 -17.37 -12.41 -7.36
N LYS A 256 -17.60 -11.10 -7.38
CA LYS A 256 -17.75 -10.34 -8.64
C LYS A 256 -16.49 -10.35 -9.51
N ASN A 257 -15.32 -10.47 -8.89
CA ASN A 257 -14.04 -10.50 -9.58
C ASN A 257 -13.54 -11.92 -9.89
N ASN A 258 -14.16 -12.96 -9.31
CA ASN A 258 -13.77 -14.34 -9.54
C ASN A 258 -14.95 -15.32 -9.45
N PHE A 259 -15.45 -15.73 -10.62
CA PHE A 259 -16.53 -16.72 -10.76
C PHE A 259 -16.14 -18.16 -10.40
N ASN A 260 -14.86 -18.43 -10.10
CA ASN A 260 -14.40 -19.74 -9.64
C ASN A 260 -14.69 -19.98 -8.16
N ILE A 261 -15.00 -18.92 -7.38
CA ILE A 261 -15.40 -19.07 -5.98
C ILE A 261 -16.71 -19.86 -5.91
N LYS A 262 -16.69 -20.98 -5.19
CA LYS A 262 -17.82 -21.90 -4.98
C LYS A 262 -18.29 -21.98 -3.54
N LYS A 263 -17.46 -21.61 -2.57
CA LYS A 263 -17.80 -21.65 -1.14
C LYS A 263 -17.50 -20.32 -0.46
N CYS A 264 -18.41 -19.87 0.39
CA CYS A 264 -18.22 -18.73 1.28
C CYS A 264 -18.40 -19.19 2.72
N ILE A 265 -17.29 -19.28 3.46
CA ILE A 265 -17.29 -19.59 4.89
C ILE A 265 -17.50 -18.28 5.65
N ILE A 266 -18.57 -18.21 6.42
CA ILE A 266 -18.95 -17.05 7.23
C ILE A 266 -18.74 -17.42 8.68
N GLY A 267 -17.66 -16.93 9.27
CA GLY A 267 -17.38 -17.16 10.68
C GLY A 267 -18.27 -16.32 11.58
N ALA A 268 -18.82 -16.96 12.61
CA ALA A 268 -19.78 -16.36 13.52
C ALA A 268 -19.47 -16.63 14.99
N GLY A 269 -19.86 -15.68 15.83
CA GLY A 269 -20.15 -15.87 17.25
C GLY A 269 -21.53 -15.31 17.54
N TYR A 270 -22.25 -15.87 18.52
CA TYR A 270 -23.67 -15.51 18.73
C TYR A 270 -23.89 -14.01 18.95
N TYR A 271 -22.98 -13.34 19.65
CA TYR A 271 -23.10 -11.90 19.95
C TYR A 271 -23.07 -10.98 18.71
N LEU A 272 -22.60 -11.48 17.56
CA LEU A 272 -22.47 -10.68 16.33
C LEU A 272 -23.82 -10.19 15.80
N VAL A 273 -24.93 -10.83 16.16
CA VAL A 273 -26.28 -10.38 15.76
C VAL A 273 -26.62 -8.97 16.27
N ASN A 274 -25.93 -8.48 17.31
CA ASN A 274 -26.08 -7.11 17.80
C ASN A 274 -24.82 -6.25 17.58
N HIS A 275 -23.93 -6.67 16.68
CA HIS A 275 -22.68 -5.96 16.40
C HIS A 275 -22.74 -5.19 15.08
N ASP A 276 -22.56 -3.87 15.16
CA ASP A 276 -22.33 -2.96 14.03
C ASP A 276 -21.04 -2.21 14.31
N LEU A 277 -20.00 -2.53 13.53
CA LEU A 277 -18.68 -1.95 13.69
C LEU A 277 -18.71 -0.44 13.41
N SER A 278 -19.49 -0.03 12.41
CA SER A 278 -19.54 1.36 11.93
C SER A 278 -20.21 2.33 12.90
N LYS A 279 -21.09 1.83 13.78
CA LYS A 279 -21.71 2.61 14.88
C LYS A 279 -20.87 2.63 16.16
N SER A 280 -19.83 1.81 16.26
CA SER A 280 -18.99 1.77 17.45
C SER A 280 -18.22 3.08 17.63
N LYS A 281 -18.19 3.58 18.87
CA LYS A 281 -17.42 4.77 19.26
C LYS A 281 -16.05 4.44 19.88
N ASN A 282 -15.71 3.15 19.95
CA ASN A 282 -14.40 2.72 20.40
C ASN A 282 -13.34 3.12 19.37
N GLU A 283 -12.18 3.61 19.84
CA GLU A 283 -11.10 4.13 19.00
C GLU A 283 -10.61 3.10 17.97
N ASP A 284 -10.44 1.84 18.35
CA ASP A 284 -10.01 0.77 17.44
C ASP A 284 -11.04 0.49 16.35
N ALA A 285 -12.33 0.54 16.69
CA ALA A 285 -13.41 0.36 15.73
C ALA A 285 -13.49 1.51 14.72
N VAL A 286 -13.40 2.76 15.21
CA VAL A 286 -13.35 3.96 14.36
C VAL A 286 -12.11 3.92 13.47
N TYR A 287 -10.95 3.58 14.04
CA TYR A 287 -9.70 3.41 13.29
C TYR A 287 -9.87 2.38 12.18
N ARG A 288 -10.48 1.23 12.45
CA ARG A 288 -10.66 0.15 11.48
C ARG A 288 -11.56 0.54 10.32
N VAL A 289 -12.69 1.21 10.59
CA VAL A 289 -13.55 1.72 9.53
C VAL A 289 -12.81 2.76 8.68
N LYS A 290 -12.16 3.73 9.33
CA LYS A 290 -11.46 4.84 8.67
C LYS A 290 -10.24 4.40 7.86
N ASN A 291 -9.40 3.51 8.40
CA ASN A 291 -8.09 3.21 7.84
C ASN A 291 -8.04 1.89 7.06
N VAL A 292 -9.01 0.99 7.25
CA VAL A 292 -9.06 -0.33 6.59
C VAL A 292 -10.23 -0.42 5.62
N TYR A 293 -11.46 -0.43 6.13
CA TYR A 293 -12.63 -0.75 5.29
C TYR A 293 -12.99 0.36 4.30
N TYR A 294 -13.02 1.61 4.73
CA TYR A 294 -13.38 2.71 3.84
C TYR A 294 -12.39 2.89 2.67
N PRO A 295 -11.06 2.84 2.85
CA PRO A 295 -10.12 2.91 1.73
C PRO A 295 -10.25 1.74 0.74
N ILE A 296 -10.63 0.54 1.20
CA ILE A 296 -10.80 -0.66 0.36
C ILE A 296 -12.14 -0.65 -0.37
N LEU A 297 -13.24 -0.41 0.35
CA LEU A 297 -14.61 -0.59 -0.15
C LEU A 297 -15.27 0.72 -0.60
N ARG A 298 -14.69 1.86 -0.25
CA ARG A 298 -15.26 3.21 -0.42
C ARG A 298 -16.67 3.34 0.16
N ASP A 299 -16.93 2.61 1.24
CA ASP A 299 -18.21 2.56 1.94
C ASP A 299 -17.97 2.62 3.45
N LYS A 300 -18.65 3.56 4.12
CA LYS A 300 -18.53 3.81 5.56
C LYS A 300 -19.68 3.21 6.37
N HIS A 301 -20.64 2.58 5.69
CA HIS A 301 -21.88 2.08 6.26
C HIS A 301 -22.59 3.16 7.13
N ASN A 302 -22.86 2.86 8.41
CA ASN A 302 -23.53 3.78 9.34
C ASN A 302 -22.57 4.73 10.06
N SER A 303 -21.28 4.77 9.68
CA SER A 303 -20.31 5.65 10.33
C SER A 303 -20.49 7.11 9.89
N GLU A 304 -20.59 8.00 10.87
CA GLU A 304 -20.69 9.44 10.63
C GLU A 304 -19.32 10.08 10.35
N ASN A 305 -18.25 9.55 10.97
CA ASN A 305 -16.92 10.16 11.03
C ASN A 305 -15.88 9.40 10.21
N VAL A 306 -16.03 9.44 8.88
CA VAL A 306 -15.04 8.85 7.97
C VAL A 306 -14.66 9.89 6.92
N GLU A 307 -13.38 10.23 6.92
CA GLU A 307 -12.75 11.10 5.94
C GLU A 307 -11.80 10.28 5.07
N GLU A 308 -11.45 10.80 3.89
CA GLU A 308 -10.44 10.18 3.06
C GLU A 308 -9.09 10.18 3.78
N VAL A 309 -8.43 9.03 3.76
CA VAL A 309 -7.12 8.83 4.38
C VAL A 309 -6.10 8.62 3.28
N GLU A 310 -5.25 9.62 3.09
CA GLU A 310 -4.05 9.47 2.27
C GLU A 310 -3.08 8.53 3.00
N LYS A 311 -2.61 7.51 2.28
CA LYS A 311 -1.67 6.52 2.80
C LYS A 311 -0.29 6.82 2.23
N THR A 312 0.70 6.83 3.11
CA THR A 312 2.09 6.99 2.74
C THR A 312 2.51 5.95 1.71
N ASN A 313 3.13 6.41 0.63
CA ASN A 313 3.64 5.59 -0.48
C ASN A 313 5.15 5.70 -0.60
N ILE A 314 5.77 4.83 -1.42
CA ILE A 314 7.22 4.82 -1.63
C ILE A 314 7.72 6.16 -2.17
N SER A 315 6.97 6.81 -3.07
CA SER A 315 7.40 8.07 -3.70
C SER A 315 7.58 9.19 -2.67
N GLU A 316 6.65 9.31 -1.72
CA GLU A 316 6.71 10.28 -0.62
C GLU A 316 7.90 10.01 0.32
N VAL A 317 8.13 8.76 0.70
CA VAL A 317 9.20 8.39 1.64
C VAL A 317 10.58 8.51 0.99
N LEU A 318 10.69 8.04 -0.26
CA LEU A 318 11.94 8.09 -1.00
C LEU A 318 12.30 9.54 -1.38
N ASN A 319 11.29 10.32 -1.80
CA ASN A 319 11.44 11.71 -2.23
C ASN A 319 12.65 11.91 -3.17
N ASP A 320 12.71 11.13 -4.26
CA ASP A 320 13.78 11.20 -5.27
C ASP A 320 13.19 11.37 -6.66
N GLU A 321 13.21 12.59 -7.18
CA GLU A 321 12.62 12.87 -8.50
C GLU A 321 13.30 12.09 -9.63
N ILE A 322 14.58 11.74 -9.48
CA ILE A 322 15.35 11.03 -10.52
C ILE A 322 15.00 9.55 -10.51
N ILE A 323 14.88 8.94 -9.33
CA ILE A 323 14.35 7.58 -9.25
C ILE A 323 12.90 7.55 -9.74
N SER A 324 12.06 8.52 -9.37
CA SER A 324 10.67 8.61 -9.85
C SER A 324 10.55 8.86 -11.36
N PHE A 325 11.54 9.52 -11.97
CA PHE A 325 11.66 9.71 -13.41
C PHE A 325 12.01 8.40 -14.12
N ILE A 326 12.95 7.62 -13.57
CA ILE A 326 13.42 6.36 -14.17
C ILE A 326 12.44 5.22 -13.93
N PHE A 327 11.88 5.13 -12.73
CA PHE A 327 11.10 3.99 -12.25
C PHE A 327 9.64 4.31 -11.93
N ASP A 328 8.78 3.32 -12.16
CA ASP A 328 7.42 3.27 -11.65
C ASP A 328 7.42 2.77 -10.20
N LEU A 329 7.42 3.74 -9.28
CA LEU A 329 7.41 3.46 -7.85
C LEU A 329 6.09 2.85 -7.37
N ASN A 330 4.97 3.06 -8.07
CA ASN A 330 3.69 2.46 -7.71
C ASN A 330 3.73 0.96 -8.03
N PHE A 331 4.21 0.60 -9.23
CA PHE A 331 4.43 -0.81 -9.59
C PHE A 331 5.38 -1.51 -8.61
N LEU A 332 6.49 -0.86 -8.25
CA LEU A 332 7.45 -1.42 -7.30
C LEU A 332 6.84 -1.60 -5.90
N GLU A 333 6.03 -0.65 -5.46
CA GLU A 333 5.31 -0.74 -4.18
C GLU A 333 4.34 -1.92 -4.16
N GLU A 334 3.49 -2.05 -5.18
CA GLU A 334 2.57 -3.18 -5.30
C GLU A 334 3.33 -4.52 -5.37
N TYR A 335 4.40 -4.59 -6.15
CA TYR A 335 5.25 -5.78 -6.24
C TYR A 335 5.84 -6.19 -4.89
N PHE A 336 6.43 -5.24 -4.15
CA PHE A 336 7.05 -5.52 -2.87
C PHE A 336 6.02 -5.83 -1.78
N LYS A 337 4.88 -5.14 -1.73
CA LYS A 337 3.78 -5.46 -0.81
C LYS A 337 3.26 -6.88 -1.05
N ASN A 338 3.08 -7.27 -2.32
CA ASN A 338 2.68 -8.63 -2.66
C ASN A 338 3.75 -9.69 -2.31
N LEU A 339 5.04 -9.35 -2.44
CA LEU A 339 6.13 -10.21 -2.01
C LEU A 339 6.11 -10.41 -0.49
N ILE A 340 5.93 -9.35 0.29
CA ILE A 340 5.81 -9.38 1.76
C ILE A 340 4.60 -10.22 2.19
N TYR A 341 3.44 -9.99 1.54
CA TYR A 341 2.23 -10.76 1.79
C TYR A 341 2.44 -12.27 1.61
N ARG A 342 3.06 -12.67 0.50
CA ARG A 342 3.37 -14.07 0.22
C ARG A 342 4.42 -14.65 1.16
N SER A 343 5.44 -13.87 1.55
CA SER A 343 6.45 -14.34 2.50
C SER A 343 5.90 -14.53 3.90
N ASN A 344 4.86 -13.79 4.28
CA ASN A 344 4.22 -13.91 5.59
C ASN A 344 3.40 -15.20 5.73
N ASP A 345 2.99 -15.82 4.61
CA ASP A 345 2.19 -17.06 4.58
C ASP A 345 0.93 -17.00 5.48
N GLY A 346 0.23 -15.86 5.41
CA GLY A 346 -1.00 -15.59 6.14
C GLY A 346 -0.92 -14.40 7.09
N TYR A 347 -2.01 -14.17 7.82
CA TYR A 347 -2.13 -13.02 8.73
C TYR A 347 -1.23 -13.13 9.97
N PHE A 348 -0.91 -14.34 10.42
CA PHE A 348 -0.05 -14.54 11.57
C PHE A 348 1.33 -15.01 11.13
N ASN A 349 2.35 -14.23 11.46
CA ASN A 349 3.74 -14.44 11.07
C ASN A 349 4.69 -13.98 12.19
N GLU A 350 6.00 -13.98 11.93
CA GLU A 350 7.02 -13.60 12.92
C GLU A 350 6.88 -12.14 13.42
N ASN A 351 6.37 -11.23 12.59
CA ASN A 351 6.16 -9.83 12.94
C ASN A 351 4.79 -9.58 13.60
N PHE A 352 3.82 -10.46 13.37
CA PHE A 352 2.46 -10.35 13.90
C PHE A 352 1.98 -11.71 14.40
N THR A 353 2.32 -12.04 15.64
CA THR A 353 2.00 -13.37 16.18
C THR A 353 0.52 -13.47 16.59
N ARG A 354 0.04 -14.71 16.71
CA ARG A 354 -1.35 -14.98 17.09
C ARG A 354 -1.64 -14.53 18.52
N GLU A 355 -0.66 -14.68 19.40
CA GLU A 355 -0.72 -14.33 20.82
C GLU A 355 -0.87 -12.82 21.02
N MET A 356 -0.43 -11.98 20.06
CA MET A 356 -0.67 -10.53 20.09
C MET A 356 -2.17 -10.18 20.03
N ASN A 357 -3.03 -11.11 19.59
CA ASN A 357 -4.49 -10.94 19.59
C ASN A 357 -5.16 -11.44 20.89
N SER A 358 -4.39 -12.02 21.81
CA SER A 358 -4.91 -12.46 23.10
C SER A 358 -5.33 -11.26 23.94
N ILE A 359 -6.54 -11.30 24.49
CA ILE A 359 -6.99 -10.31 25.48
C ILE A 359 -6.18 -10.38 26.78
N MET A 360 -5.46 -11.49 27.01
CA MET A 360 -4.60 -11.73 28.16
C MET A 360 -3.14 -11.32 27.90
N LYS A 361 -2.84 -10.79 26.71
CA LYS A 361 -1.49 -10.38 26.27
C LYS A 361 -0.50 -11.56 26.34
N ASN A 362 0.48 -11.48 27.23
CA ASN A 362 1.55 -12.47 27.38
C ASN A 362 1.24 -13.56 28.43
N ILE A 363 0.03 -13.56 28.97
CA ILE A 363 -0.43 -14.54 29.97
C ILE A 363 -1.33 -15.55 29.24
N THR A 364 -1.07 -16.83 29.45
CA THR A 364 -1.88 -17.93 28.92
C THR A 364 -2.90 -18.39 29.95
N LEU A 365 -3.90 -19.17 29.52
CA LEU A 365 -4.87 -19.77 30.44
C LEU A 365 -4.19 -20.70 31.47
N SER A 366 -3.12 -21.39 31.08
CA SER A 366 -2.34 -22.24 31.99
C SER A 366 -1.56 -21.47 33.06
N ASP A 367 -1.36 -20.16 32.91
CA ASP A 367 -0.63 -19.33 33.87
C ASP A 367 -1.50 -18.81 35.02
N ILE A 368 -2.82 -18.97 34.94
CA ILE A 368 -3.79 -18.46 35.92
C ILE A 368 -4.59 -19.59 36.56
N ASP A 369 -5.01 -19.40 37.81
CA ASP A 369 -5.77 -20.40 38.54
C ASP A 369 -7.24 -20.48 38.06
N GLU A 370 -7.95 -21.54 38.47
CA GLU A 370 -9.34 -21.75 38.05
C GLU A 370 -10.27 -20.61 38.47
N GLU A 371 -10.10 -20.02 39.65
CA GLU A 371 -10.97 -18.93 40.11
C GLU A 371 -10.78 -17.69 39.22
N GLU A 372 -9.53 -17.38 38.88
CA GLU A 372 -9.18 -16.30 37.96
C GLU A 372 -9.73 -16.55 36.54
N LYS A 373 -9.67 -17.78 36.04
CA LYS A 373 -10.27 -18.12 34.72
C LYS A 373 -11.76 -17.81 34.69
N TRP A 374 -12.53 -18.25 35.70
CA TRP A 374 -13.97 -17.93 35.79
C TRP A 374 -14.22 -16.43 35.88
N LYS A 375 -13.42 -15.71 36.68
CA LYS A 375 -13.54 -14.26 36.84
C LYS A 375 -13.25 -13.51 35.54
N PHE A 376 -12.15 -13.80 34.86
CA PHE A 376 -11.76 -13.10 33.63
C PHE A 376 -12.60 -13.51 32.43
N GLY A 377 -13.00 -14.79 32.33
CA GLY A 377 -13.98 -15.25 31.36
C GLY A 377 -15.32 -14.51 31.48
N LYS A 378 -15.81 -14.30 32.71
CA LYS A 378 -16.99 -13.48 32.98
C LYS A 378 -16.82 -12.02 32.55
N ILE A 379 -15.66 -11.42 32.82
CA ILE A 379 -15.35 -10.04 32.40
C ILE A 379 -15.40 -9.93 30.88
N ARG A 380 -14.78 -10.89 30.17
CA ARG A 380 -14.78 -10.95 28.71
C ARG A 380 -16.19 -11.12 28.14
N ALA A 381 -16.98 -12.05 28.66
CA ALA A 381 -18.39 -12.22 28.27
C ALA A 381 -19.20 -10.93 28.47
N ASN A 382 -18.99 -10.25 29.60
CA ASN A 382 -19.69 -8.99 29.90
C ASN A 382 -19.30 -7.83 28.98
N GLN A 383 -18.12 -7.84 28.35
CA GLN A 383 -17.79 -6.87 27.32
C GLN A 383 -18.71 -7.04 26.09
N HIS A 384 -18.97 -8.29 25.68
CA HIS A 384 -19.89 -8.60 24.58
C HIS A 384 -21.36 -8.43 24.99
N ASN A 385 -21.75 -8.75 26.23
CA ASN A 385 -23.13 -8.58 26.72
C ASN A 385 -23.64 -7.13 26.67
N LYS A 386 -22.75 -6.14 26.60
CA LYS A 386 -23.10 -4.71 26.42
C LYS A 386 -23.79 -4.42 25.08
N LEU A 387 -23.68 -5.32 24.09
CA LEU A 387 -24.29 -5.17 22.77
C LEU A 387 -25.81 -5.46 22.78
N SER A 388 -26.31 -6.21 23.76
CA SER A 388 -27.72 -6.64 23.84
C SER A 388 -28.75 -5.52 23.86
N LYS A 389 -28.32 -4.29 24.17
CA LYS A 389 -29.17 -3.08 24.15
C LYS A 389 -29.47 -2.55 22.75
N TYR A 390 -28.80 -3.04 21.71
CA TYR A 390 -28.93 -2.56 20.33
C TYR A 390 -29.88 -3.44 19.50
N THR A 391 -31.19 -3.26 19.68
CA THR A 391 -32.23 -4.05 19.01
C THR A 391 -32.39 -3.69 17.52
N GLU A 392 -32.20 -2.43 17.14
CA GLU A 392 -32.23 -2.00 15.73
C GLU A 392 -31.07 -2.62 14.93
N THR A 393 -29.91 -2.82 15.55
CA THR A 393 -28.78 -3.54 14.94
C THR A 393 -29.14 -4.98 14.59
N SER A 394 -29.90 -5.68 15.44
CA SER A 394 -30.36 -7.06 15.18
C SER A 394 -31.32 -7.14 13.98
N LYS A 395 -32.19 -6.14 13.82
CA LYS A 395 -33.07 -6.03 12.63
C LYS A 395 -32.26 -5.78 11.35
N GLU A 396 -31.29 -4.86 11.41
CA GLU A 396 -30.40 -4.56 10.30
C GLU A 396 -29.54 -5.78 9.92
N TYR A 397 -28.98 -6.48 10.91
CA TYR A 397 -28.23 -7.73 10.73
C TYR A 397 -29.06 -8.75 9.95
N SER A 398 -30.33 -8.98 10.34
CA SER A 398 -31.22 -9.89 9.62
C SER A 398 -31.43 -9.48 8.16
N SER A 399 -31.62 -8.18 7.89
CA SER A 399 -31.74 -7.64 6.53
C SER A 399 -30.47 -7.84 5.70
N ILE A 400 -29.29 -7.60 6.28
CA ILE A 400 -27.99 -7.81 5.63
C ILE A 400 -27.76 -9.30 5.37
N PHE A 401 -28.07 -10.16 6.34
CA PHE A 401 -27.94 -11.62 6.20
C PHE A 401 -28.80 -12.13 5.04
N ASN A 402 -30.03 -11.65 4.92
CA ASN A 402 -30.91 -11.98 3.79
C ASN A 402 -30.32 -11.58 2.45
N LYS A 403 -29.81 -10.35 2.35
CA LYS A 403 -29.14 -9.87 1.14
C LYS A 403 -27.91 -10.70 0.81
N PHE A 404 -27.10 -11.02 1.81
CA PHE A 404 -25.89 -11.81 1.64
C PHE A 404 -26.21 -13.23 1.15
N MET A 405 -27.16 -13.92 1.78
CA MET A 405 -27.59 -15.27 1.36
C MET A 405 -28.17 -15.27 -0.06
N ASN A 406 -28.98 -14.25 -0.41
CA ASN A 406 -29.51 -14.11 -1.75
C ASN A 406 -28.40 -13.89 -2.79
N PHE A 407 -27.45 -13.01 -2.50
CA PHE A 407 -26.30 -12.75 -3.37
C PHE A 407 -25.47 -14.02 -3.60
N LEU A 408 -25.15 -14.77 -2.54
CA LEU A 408 -24.41 -16.03 -2.67
C LEU A 408 -25.16 -17.04 -3.54
N ARG A 409 -26.47 -17.19 -3.33
CA ARG A 409 -27.32 -18.08 -4.14
C ARG A 409 -27.37 -17.66 -5.61
N GLU A 410 -27.49 -16.36 -5.89
CA GLU A 410 -27.53 -15.82 -7.27
C GLU A 410 -26.22 -16.03 -8.03
N ASN A 411 -25.12 -16.25 -7.32
CA ASN A 411 -23.79 -16.51 -7.90
C ASN A 411 -23.34 -17.97 -7.75
N ASP A 412 -24.25 -18.89 -7.42
CA ASP A 412 -23.97 -20.32 -7.22
C ASP A 412 -22.84 -20.60 -6.21
N VAL A 413 -22.77 -19.80 -5.15
CA VAL A 413 -21.81 -19.94 -4.05
C VAL A 413 -22.50 -20.57 -2.83
N GLU A 414 -21.96 -21.68 -2.33
CA GLU A 414 -22.45 -22.38 -1.14
C GLU A 414 -22.16 -21.54 0.13
N PRO A 415 -23.19 -21.11 0.89
CA PRO A 415 -22.99 -20.43 2.16
C PRO A 415 -22.76 -21.45 3.29
N ILE A 416 -21.66 -21.27 4.02
CA ILE A 416 -21.29 -22.11 5.17
C ILE A 416 -21.10 -21.20 6.38
N VAL A 417 -22.06 -21.18 7.30
CA VAL A 417 -21.94 -20.46 8.57
C VAL A 417 -21.28 -21.36 9.60
N VAL A 418 -20.17 -20.89 10.17
CA VAL A 418 -19.40 -21.63 11.19
C VAL A 418 -19.44 -20.86 12.49
N VAL A 419 -20.07 -21.44 13.52
CA VAL A 419 -20.03 -20.89 14.89
C VAL A 419 -18.81 -21.48 15.59
N PHE A 420 -17.91 -20.61 16.02
CA PHE A 420 -16.66 -21.03 16.66
C PHE A 420 -16.87 -21.41 18.12
N PRO A 421 -16.09 -22.39 18.64
CA PRO A 421 -16.14 -22.74 20.05
C PRO A 421 -15.52 -21.62 20.90
N ASN A 422 -15.87 -21.59 22.18
CA ASN A 422 -15.24 -20.75 23.18
C ASN A 422 -14.96 -21.59 24.43
N THR A 423 -14.15 -21.06 25.35
CA THR A 423 -13.94 -21.71 26.64
C THR A 423 -15.22 -21.68 27.48
N LYS A 424 -15.39 -22.69 28.36
CA LYS A 424 -16.50 -22.75 29.32
C LYS A 424 -16.58 -21.50 30.22
N TYR A 425 -15.42 -20.92 30.54
CA TYR A 425 -15.29 -19.72 31.38
C TYR A 425 -15.93 -18.48 30.74
N TYR A 426 -16.00 -18.44 29.41
CA TYR A 426 -16.67 -17.40 28.65
C TYR A 426 -18.13 -17.74 28.37
N SER A 427 -18.39 -18.93 27.81
CA SER A 427 -19.69 -19.30 27.27
C SER A 427 -20.79 -19.32 28.33
N GLU A 428 -20.46 -19.70 29.57
CA GLU A 428 -21.41 -19.75 30.70
C GLU A 428 -21.99 -18.38 31.05
N TYR A 429 -21.26 -17.30 30.76
CA TYR A 429 -21.67 -15.93 31.08
C TYR A 429 -22.12 -15.12 29.86
N LEU A 430 -22.09 -15.71 28.66
CA LEU A 430 -22.61 -15.05 27.47
C LEU A 430 -24.15 -14.99 27.54
N ASN A 431 -24.72 -13.85 27.19
CA ASN A 431 -26.17 -13.67 27.24
C ASN A 431 -26.89 -14.64 26.29
N GLU A 432 -27.71 -15.51 26.85
CA GLU A 432 -28.50 -16.52 26.11
C GLU A 432 -29.42 -15.93 25.03
N ILE A 433 -29.76 -14.62 25.12
CA ILE A 433 -30.55 -13.96 24.08
C ILE A 433 -29.85 -13.96 22.73
N TYR A 434 -28.52 -13.88 22.70
CA TYR A 434 -27.75 -13.84 21.46
C TYR A 434 -27.88 -15.14 20.68
N GLU A 435 -27.80 -16.28 21.37
CA GLU A 435 -28.00 -17.58 20.75
C GLU A 435 -29.43 -17.71 20.20
N LYS A 436 -30.43 -17.31 21.00
CA LYS A 436 -31.83 -17.33 20.58
C LYS A 436 -32.08 -16.46 19.34
N GLU A 437 -31.52 -15.26 19.30
CA GLU A 437 -31.63 -14.35 18.15
C GLU A 437 -30.89 -14.88 16.92
N PHE A 438 -29.67 -15.38 17.09
CA PHE A 438 -28.87 -15.99 16.02
C PHE A 438 -29.61 -17.15 15.35
N TYR A 439 -30.09 -18.11 16.15
CA TYR A 439 -30.85 -19.23 15.61
C TYR A 439 -32.18 -18.78 15.01
N LYS A 440 -32.86 -17.77 15.56
CA LYS A 440 -34.07 -17.22 14.96
C LYS A 440 -33.81 -16.65 13.56
N ILE A 441 -32.69 -15.97 13.34
CA ILE A 441 -32.30 -15.41 12.05
C ILE A 441 -31.93 -16.53 11.07
N ILE A 442 -31.02 -17.43 11.46
CA ILE A 442 -30.48 -18.45 10.55
C ILE A 442 -31.46 -19.59 10.27
N SER A 443 -32.31 -19.94 11.24
CA SER A 443 -33.25 -21.06 11.11
C SER A 443 -34.49 -20.72 10.29
N ASN A 444 -34.57 -19.52 9.67
CA ASN A 444 -35.64 -19.19 8.73
C ASN A 444 -35.44 -19.89 7.37
N LYS A 445 -35.39 -21.23 7.41
CA LYS A 445 -34.94 -22.16 6.35
C LYS A 445 -35.71 -22.06 5.03
N LYS A 446 -36.88 -21.42 4.99
CA LYS A 446 -37.61 -21.22 3.72
C LYS A 446 -36.89 -20.24 2.79
N GLU A 447 -36.11 -19.30 3.33
CA GLU A 447 -35.42 -18.25 2.58
C GLU A 447 -33.99 -18.65 2.15
N TYR A 448 -33.34 -19.59 2.85
CA TYR A 448 -31.92 -19.94 2.66
C TYR A 448 -31.69 -21.42 2.31
N ARG A 449 -32.39 -21.94 1.30
CA ARG A 449 -32.10 -23.29 0.78
C ARG A 449 -30.62 -23.41 0.40
N GLY A 450 -29.94 -24.43 0.92
CA GLY A 450 -28.51 -24.68 0.66
C GLY A 450 -27.55 -24.12 1.72
N LEU A 451 -28.02 -23.32 2.68
CA LEU A 451 -27.20 -22.87 3.80
C LEU A 451 -26.80 -24.03 4.72
N LYS A 452 -25.50 -24.15 4.96
CA LYS A 452 -24.92 -25.07 5.91
C LYS A 452 -24.55 -24.34 7.19
N LEU A 453 -25.12 -24.78 8.32
CA LEU A 453 -24.75 -24.29 9.65
C LEU A 453 -23.94 -25.36 10.36
N ILE A 454 -22.71 -25.02 10.76
CA ILE A 454 -21.82 -25.87 11.54
C ILE A 454 -21.54 -25.15 12.85
N ASP A 455 -22.08 -25.68 13.94
CA ASP A 455 -21.90 -25.08 15.27
C ASP A 455 -20.91 -25.92 16.09
N PHE A 456 -19.66 -25.44 16.16
CA PHE A 456 -18.62 -26.06 16.97
C PHE A 456 -18.72 -25.68 18.45
N SER A 457 -19.45 -24.62 18.80
CA SER A 457 -19.66 -24.23 20.20
C SER A 457 -20.52 -25.22 20.98
N LYS A 458 -21.26 -26.08 20.27
CA LYS A 458 -22.08 -27.15 20.84
C LYS A 458 -21.40 -28.52 20.83
N GLN A 459 -20.14 -28.59 20.42
CA GLN A 459 -19.40 -29.84 20.28
C GLN A 459 -18.31 -29.93 21.35
N ASP A 460 -18.26 -31.06 22.06
CA ASP A 460 -17.22 -31.37 23.04
C ASP A 460 -15.97 -31.91 22.34
N LEU A 461 -15.34 -31.05 21.52
CA LEU A 461 -14.16 -31.39 20.73
C LEU A 461 -12.91 -30.63 21.17
N PHE A 462 -13.06 -29.49 21.85
CA PHE A 462 -11.96 -28.55 22.09
C PHE A 462 -11.60 -28.49 23.58
N SER A 463 -10.30 -28.51 23.86
CA SER A 463 -9.76 -28.37 25.22
C SER A 463 -9.17 -26.97 25.42
N GLU A 464 -8.74 -26.64 26.63
CA GLU A 464 -8.23 -25.30 26.96
C GLU A 464 -7.01 -24.91 26.11
N GLU A 465 -6.16 -25.88 25.78
CA GLU A 465 -4.94 -25.69 24.97
C GLU A 465 -5.24 -25.35 23.50
N ASP A 466 -6.47 -25.54 23.06
CA ASP A 466 -6.94 -25.13 21.73
C ASP A 466 -7.21 -23.62 21.65
N PHE A 467 -7.05 -22.86 22.75
CA PHE A 467 -7.33 -21.42 22.82
C PHE A 467 -6.11 -20.59 23.25
N ILE A 468 -6.00 -19.35 22.74
CA ILE A 468 -5.01 -18.36 23.22
C ILE A 468 -5.55 -17.52 24.39
N ASP A 469 -6.86 -17.43 24.51
CA ASP A 469 -7.59 -16.70 25.54
C ASP A 469 -9.00 -17.32 25.71
N PHE A 470 -9.93 -16.59 26.31
CA PHE A 470 -11.25 -17.12 26.62
C PHE A 470 -12.15 -17.37 25.39
N ASP A 471 -11.91 -16.70 24.25
CA ASP A 471 -12.79 -16.75 23.08
C ASP A 471 -12.09 -16.84 21.71
N HIS A 472 -10.76 -16.92 21.65
CA HIS A 472 -9.98 -17.07 20.42
C HIS A 472 -9.13 -18.34 20.39
N MET A 473 -9.03 -18.93 19.19
CA MET A 473 -8.33 -20.19 18.97
C MET A 473 -6.80 -20.00 18.91
N SER A 474 -6.07 -20.97 19.46
CA SER A 474 -4.62 -21.12 19.27
C SER A 474 -4.29 -21.65 17.89
N LYS A 475 -3.00 -21.66 17.51
CA LYS A 475 -2.57 -22.27 16.25
C LYS A 475 -2.99 -23.74 16.18
N ASN A 476 -2.82 -24.47 17.28
CA ASN A 476 -3.23 -25.88 17.37
C ASN A 476 -4.75 -26.04 17.27
N GLY A 477 -5.49 -25.18 17.98
CA GLY A 477 -6.94 -25.13 17.88
C GLY A 477 -7.42 -24.84 16.46
N ALA A 478 -6.80 -23.89 15.75
CA ALA A 478 -7.15 -23.53 14.38
C ALA A 478 -6.96 -24.70 13.41
N VAL A 479 -5.81 -25.40 13.51
CA VAL A 479 -5.54 -26.61 12.72
C VAL A 479 -6.59 -27.68 13.01
N LYS A 480 -6.92 -27.91 14.28
CA LYS A 480 -7.91 -28.89 14.71
C LYS A 480 -9.30 -28.55 14.19
N LEU A 481 -9.77 -27.31 14.39
CA LEU A 481 -11.06 -26.84 13.90
C LEU A 481 -11.14 -26.96 12.37
N THR A 482 -10.10 -26.57 11.66
CA THR A 482 -10.07 -26.66 10.19
C THR A 482 -10.17 -28.12 9.71
N ARG A 483 -9.52 -29.06 10.40
CA ARG A 483 -9.64 -30.49 10.10
C ARG A 483 -11.05 -31.02 10.34
N GLU A 484 -11.71 -30.61 11.42
CA GLU A 484 -13.10 -30.98 11.66
C GLU A 484 -14.03 -30.35 10.64
N LEU A 485 -13.78 -29.10 10.24
CA LEU A 485 -14.53 -28.40 9.21
C LEU A 485 -14.43 -29.11 7.86
N ASN A 486 -13.22 -29.54 7.45
CA ASN A 486 -12.99 -30.31 6.23
C ASN A 486 -13.81 -31.61 6.13
N LYS A 487 -14.14 -32.26 7.25
CA LYS A 487 -14.98 -33.46 7.26
C LYS A 487 -16.43 -33.15 6.93
N LEU A 488 -16.82 -31.90 7.14
CA LEU A 488 -18.19 -31.46 7.00
C LEU A 488 -18.41 -30.79 5.65
N ILE A 489 -17.43 -30.12 5.03
CA ILE A 489 -17.61 -29.22 3.87
C ILE A 489 -17.12 -29.75 2.53
#